data_AF-A0A399YU65-F1
#
_entry.id   AF-A0A399YU65-F1
#
_cell.length_a   1.000
_cell.length_b   1.000
_cell.length_c   1.000
_cell.angle_alpha   90.00
_cell.angle_beta   90.00
_cell.angle_gamma   90.00
#
_symmetry.space_group_name_H-M   'P 1'
#
loop_
_entity.id
_entity.type
_entity.pdbx_description
1 polymer ?
#
loop_
_entity_poly.entity_id
_entity_poly.type
_entity_poly.pdbx_seq_one_letter_code
_entity_poly.pdbx_strand_id
1 'polypeptide(L)'
;MGIVLMLHALWRWVVLVVALIALVKFALGWLQRKNPEALDRRLLLAFTTAIDIQVLLGVIALILMALAAPLPRPALEHTVIMIIAAVVAHASAMWRKRADNTFLRNSFFDVLATLVLISIGITTVNGWHF
;
A
#
# COMPACT_ATOMS: atom_id res chain seq x y z
N MET A 1 -1.62 -16.97 16.44
CA MET A 1 -1.80 -16.55 15.02
C MET A 1 -3.07 -15.75 14.77
N GLY A 2 -4.21 -16.10 15.37
CA GLY A 2 -5.53 -15.52 14.99
C GLY A 2 -5.62 -13.99 15.04
N ILE A 3 -5.21 -13.35 16.13
CA ILE A 3 -5.44 -11.90 16.29
C ILE A 3 -4.62 -11.04 15.31
N VAL A 4 -3.34 -11.36 15.08
CA VAL A 4 -2.49 -10.59 14.14
C VAL A 4 -2.98 -10.76 12.71
N LEU A 5 -3.33 -11.99 12.32
CA LEU A 5 -3.88 -12.26 10.99
C LEU A 5 -5.23 -11.57 10.77
N MET A 6 -6.10 -11.57 11.79
CA MET A 6 -7.37 -10.84 11.77
C MET A 6 -7.15 -9.33 11.62
N LEU A 7 -6.21 -8.75 12.37
CA LEU A 7 -5.85 -7.34 12.23
C LEU A 7 -5.29 -7.04 10.84
N HIS A 8 -4.43 -7.90 10.29
CA HIS A 8 -3.89 -7.75 8.94
C HIS A 8 -5.00 -7.80 7.86
N ALA A 9 -5.97 -8.71 8.02
CA ALA A 9 -7.11 -8.84 7.11
C ALA A 9 -8.03 -7.60 7.16
N LEU A 10 -8.32 -7.08 8.36
CA LEU A 10 -9.10 -5.86 8.54
C LEU A 10 -8.35 -4.62 8.02
N TRP A 11 -7.07 -4.50 8.33
CA TRP A 11 -6.26 -3.32 7.99
C TRP A 11 -6.08 -3.15 6.48
N ARG A 12 -6.11 -4.24 5.71
CA ARG A 12 -6.12 -4.20 4.24
C ARG A 12 -7.23 -3.31 3.69
N TRP A 13 -8.40 -3.30 4.32
CA TRP A 13 -9.52 -2.43 3.90
C TRP A 13 -9.25 -0.96 4.19
N VAL A 14 -8.52 -0.65 5.26
CA VAL A 14 -8.05 0.73 5.53
C VAL A 14 -7.07 1.17 4.44
N VAL A 15 -6.11 0.32 4.06
CA VAL A 15 -5.19 0.59 2.94
C VAL A 15 -5.98 0.88 1.66
N LEU A 16 -6.96 0.04 1.34
CA LEU A 16 -7.77 0.20 0.13
C LEU A 16 -8.56 1.52 0.14
N VAL A 17 -9.22 1.86 1.25
CA VAL A 17 -9.99 3.10 1.37
C VAL A 17 -9.09 4.33 1.21
N VAL A 18 -7.95 4.36 1.91
CA VAL A 18 -7.00 5.48 1.81
C VAL A 18 -6.45 5.62 0.39
N ALA A 19 -6.11 4.50 -0.24
CA ALA A 19 -5.60 4.49 -1.61
C ALA A 19 -6.65 4.97 -2.64
N LEU A 20 -7.91 4.58 -2.49
CA LEU A 20 -9.00 5.06 -3.36
C LEU A 20 -9.23 6.56 -3.21
N ILE A 21 -9.23 7.07 -1.97
CA ILE A 21 -9.33 8.52 -1.70
C ILE A 21 -8.15 9.26 -2.34
N ALA A 22 -6.93 8.73 -2.21
CA ALA A 22 -5.72 9.28 -2.82
C ALA A 22 -5.80 9.30 -4.35
N LEU A 23 -6.21 8.20 -4.99
CA LEU A 23 -6.38 8.13 -6.44
C LEU A 23 -7.35 9.19 -6.95
N VAL A 24 -8.53 9.30 -6.34
CA VAL A 24 -9.54 10.30 -6.76
C VAL A 24 -9.00 11.72 -6.58
N LYS A 25 -8.43 12.04 -5.40
CA LYS A 25 -7.94 13.39 -5.12
C LYS A 25 -6.78 13.78 -6.04
N PHE A 26 -5.79 12.90 -6.21
CA PHE A 26 -4.63 13.17 -7.05
C PHE A 26 -4.99 13.22 -8.53
N ALA A 27 -5.92 12.38 -9.01
CA ALA A 27 -6.43 12.46 -10.37
C ALA A 27 -7.12 13.81 -10.65
N LEU A 28 -8.04 14.23 -9.77
CA LEU A 28 -8.73 15.51 -9.93
C LEU A 28 -7.77 16.69 -9.90
N GLY A 29 -6.84 16.73 -8.94
CA GLY A 29 -5.87 17.80 -8.83
C GLY A 29 -4.87 17.83 -10.00
N TRP A 30 -4.45 16.65 -10.47
CA TRP A 30 -3.60 16.51 -11.65
C TRP A 30 -4.30 17.04 -12.91
N LEU A 31 -5.50 16.55 -13.22
CA LEU A 31 -6.25 16.93 -14.42
C LEU A 31 -6.67 18.40 -14.43
N GLN A 32 -6.94 18.98 -13.25
CA GLN A 32 -7.26 20.40 -13.09
C GLN A 32 -6.01 21.30 -13.04
N ARG A 33 -4.80 20.74 -13.18
CA ARG A 33 -3.52 21.47 -13.12
C ARG A 33 -3.33 22.28 -11.83
N LYS A 34 -3.85 21.78 -10.70
CA LYS A 34 -3.70 22.43 -9.39
C LYS A 34 -2.29 22.28 -8.83
N ASN A 35 -1.90 23.22 -7.98
CA ASN A 35 -0.71 23.07 -7.16
C ASN A 35 -1.01 22.17 -5.96
N PRO A 36 -0.05 21.36 -5.48
CA PRO A 36 -0.23 20.52 -4.31
C PRO A 36 -0.46 21.34 -3.04
N GLU A 37 -1.44 20.94 -2.25
CA GLU A 37 -1.77 21.54 -0.98
C GLU A 37 -1.30 20.68 0.20
N ALA A 38 -1.41 21.21 1.42
CA ALA A 38 -1.02 20.47 2.63
C ALA A 38 -1.78 19.15 2.79
N LEU A 39 -3.05 19.10 2.37
CA LEU A 39 -3.87 17.89 2.43
C LEU A 39 -3.33 16.78 1.51
N ASP A 40 -2.78 17.11 0.34
CA ASP A 40 -2.22 16.10 -0.58
C ASP A 40 -1.01 15.39 0.04
N ARG A 41 -0.17 16.15 0.75
CA ARG A 41 1.00 15.62 1.46
C ARG A 41 0.59 14.74 2.63
N ARG A 42 -0.41 15.17 3.39
CA ARG A 42 -0.96 14.38 4.50
C ARG A 42 -1.62 13.10 4.01
N LEU A 43 -2.29 13.13 2.87
CA LEU A 43 -2.93 11.96 2.29
C LEU A 43 -1.89 10.94 1.79
N LEU A 44 -0.82 11.40 1.15
CA LEU A 44 0.28 10.54 0.73
C LEU A 44 1.01 9.91 1.94
N LEU A 45 1.22 10.69 3.01
CA LEU A 45 1.77 10.18 4.26
C LEU A 45 0.85 9.13 4.90
N ALA A 46 -0.46 9.40 4.96
CA ALA A 46 -1.44 8.46 5.49
C ALA A 46 -1.44 7.15 4.69
N PHE A 47 -1.31 7.23 3.37
CA PHE A 47 -1.18 6.06 2.49
C PHE A 47 0.07 5.24 2.80
N THR A 48 1.26 5.85 2.84
CA THR A 48 2.51 5.13 3.13
C THR A 48 2.49 4.53 4.54
N THR A 49 1.98 5.26 5.54
CA THR A 49 1.83 4.73 6.90
C THR A 49 0.84 3.56 6.98
N ALA A 50 -0.26 3.60 6.22
CA ALA A 50 -1.18 2.47 6.15
C ALA A 50 -0.51 1.23 5.56
N ILE A 51 0.32 1.40 4.52
CA ILE A 51 1.15 0.34 3.94
C ILE A 51 2.16 -0.20 4.96
N ASP A 52 2.86 0.66 5.71
CA ASP A 52 3.82 0.25 6.73
C ASP A 52 3.18 -0.64 7.79
N ILE A 53 2.01 -0.24 8.29
CA ILE A 53 1.25 -1.04 9.26
C ILE A 53 0.81 -2.37 8.64
N GLN A 54 0.36 -2.37 7.38
CA GLN A 54 -0.03 -3.60 6.67
C GLN A 54 1.15 -4.58 6.55
N VAL A 55 2.32 -4.08 6.14
CA VAL A 55 3.54 -4.89 6.00
C VAL A 55 4.01 -5.37 7.36
N LEU A 56 4.01 -4.52 8.40
CA LEU A 56 4.40 -4.91 9.75
C LEU A 56 3.53 -6.07 10.27
N LEU A 57 2.21 -5.94 10.15
CA LEU A 57 1.28 -7.01 10.52
C LEU A 57 1.53 -8.29 9.71
N GLY A 58 1.82 -8.16 8.40
CA GLY A 58 2.10 -9.28 7.51
C GLY A 58 3.40 -10.01 7.87
N VAL A 59 4.48 -9.27 8.15
CA VAL A 59 5.77 -9.81 8.57
C VAL A 59 5.65 -10.52 9.92
N ILE A 60 4.94 -9.92 10.89
CA ILE A 60 4.69 -10.58 12.18
C ILE A 60 3.90 -11.87 11.96
N ALA A 61 2.85 -11.86 11.12
CA ALA A 61 2.07 -13.05 10.80
C ALA A 61 2.93 -14.15 10.14
N LEU A 62 3.80 -13.78 9.21
CA LEU A 62 4.72 -14.70 8.52
C LEU A 62 5.71 -15.34 9.50
N ILE A 63 6.31 -14.55 10.40
CA ILE A 63 7.23 -15.06 11.43
C ILE A 63 6.50 -16.06 12.34
N LEU A 64 5.30 -15.71 12.83
CA LEU A 64 4.51 -16.61 13.67
C LEU A 64 4.13 -17.91 12.94
N MET A 65 3.85 -17.84 11.64
CA MET A 65 3.61 -19.03 10.80
C MET A 65 4.86 -19.89 10.70
N ALA A 66 6.02 -19.28 10.40
CA ALA A 66 7.30 -19.98 10.25
C ALA A 66 7.77 -20.69 11.53
N LEU A 67 7.45 -20.12 12.70
CA LEU A 67 7.75 -20.74 14.00
C LEU A 67 6.90 -21.98 14.28
N ALA A 68 5.73 -22.10 13.66
CA ALA A 68 4.82 -23.21 13.89
C ALA A 68 4.94 -24.32 12.86
N ALA A 69 5.30 -23.98 11.61
CA ALA A 69 5.46 -24.92 10.52
C ALA A 69 6.32 -24.32 9.40
N PRO A 70 6.89 -25.16 8.51
CA PRO A 70 7.53 -24.70 7.29
C PRO A 70 6.59 -23.81 6.46
N LEU A 71 7.13 -22.70 5.95
CA LEU A 71 6.34 -21.74 5.19
C LEU A 71 5.89 -22.34 3.83
N PRO A 72 4.60 -22.26 3.49
CA PRO A 72 4.13 -22.70 2.19
C PRO A 72 4.56 -21.70 1.10
N ARG A 73 4.86 -22.21 -0.10
CA ARG A 73 5.30 -21.38 -1.25
C ARG A 73 4.40 -20.16 -1.53
N PRO A 74 3.05 -20.26 -1.51
CA PRO A 74 2.19 -19.09 -1.73
C PRO A 74 2.39 -17.95 -0.73
N ALA A 75 2.70 -18.27 0.53
CA ALA A 75 2.98 -17.25 1.55
C ALA A 75 4.27 -16.47 1.24
N LEU A 76 5.28 -17.17 0.70
CA LEU A 76 6.53 -16.52 0.27
C LEU A 76 6.31 -15.62 -0.95
N GLU A 77 5.60 -16.12 -1.97
CA GLU A 77 5.28 -15.35 -3.17
C GLU A 77 4.47 -14.09 -2.85
N HIS A 78 3.46 -14.23 -1.99
CA HIS A 78 2.70 -13.10 -1.46
C HIS A 78 3.62 -12.07 -0.80
N THR A 79 4.44 -12.52 0.14
CA THR A 79 5.33 -11.65 0.92
C THR A 79 6.28 -10.87 0.00
N VAL A 80 6.93 -11.55 -0.95
CA VAL A 80 7.86 -10.90 -1.87
C VAL A 80 7.17 -9.79 -2.66
N ILE A 81 5.97 -10.04 -3.20
CA ILE A 81 5.22 -9.03 -3.96
C ILE A 81 4.79 -7.87 -3.04
N MET A 82 4.39 -8.13 -1.79
CA MET A 82 4.03 -7.08 -0.83
C MET A 82 5.23 -6.18 -0.47
N ILE A 83 6.43 -6.75 -0.34
CA ILE A 83 7.65 -5.96 -0.09
C ILE A 83 7.96 -5.07 -1.30
N ILE A 84 7.84 -5.59 -2.53
CA ILE A 84 8.01 -4.77 -3.73
C ILE A 84 6.96 -3.65 -3.77
N ALA A 85 5.70 -3.94 -3.45
CA ALA A 85 4.64 -2.94 -3.40
C ALA A 85 4.94 -1.84 -2.36
N ALA A 86 5.50 -2.19 -1.21
CA ALA A 86 5.88 -1.26 -0.17
C ALA A 86 7.07 -0.38 -0.57
N VAL A 87 8.06 -0.95 -1.25
CA VAL A 87 9.17 -0.17 -1.85
C VAL A 87 8.64 0.83 -2.87
N VAL A 88 7.73 0.39 -3.75
CA VAL A 88 7.09 1.28 -4.73
C VAL A 88 6.32 2.39 -4.03
N ALA A 89 5.51 2.11 -3.00
CA ALA A 89 4.77 3.14 -2.27
C ALA A 89 5.66 4.27 -1.69
N HIS A 90 6.91 3.95 -1.40
CA HIS A 90 7.91 4.90 -0.89
C HIS A 90 8.70 5.64 -1.98
N ALA A 91 8.49 5.33 -3.27
CA ALA A 91 9.04 6.09 -4.37
C ALA A 91 8.61 7.56 -4.30
N SER A 92 7.45 7.84 -3.70
CA SER A 92 6.99 9.16 -3.24
C SER A 92 8.05 10.05 -2.59
N ALA A 93 9.04 9.48 -1.91
CA ALA A 93 10.15 10.21 -1.32
C ALA A 93 10.95 11.03 -2.35
N MET A 94 11.02 10.59 -3.62
CA MET A 94 11.78 11.24 -4.69
C MET A 94 11.17 12.58 -5.14
N TRP A 95 9.85 12.74 -5.03
CA TRP A 95 9.15 13.97 -5.41
C TRP A 95 8.54 14.72 -4.22
N ARG A 96 8.84 14.33 -2.98
CA ARG A 96 8.27 14.96 -1.78
C ARG A 96 8.51 16.46 -1.67
N LYS A 97 9.54 17.02 -2.31
CA LYS A 97 9.84 18.46 -2.30
C LYS A 97 9.20 19.24 -3.45
N ARG A 98 8.57 18.56 -4.42
CA ARG A 98 7.90 19.22 -5.54
C ARG A 98 6.69 20.01 -5.05
N ALA A 99 6.51 21.20 -5.60
CA ALA A 99 5.38 22.10 -5.33
C ALA A 99 4.58 22.41 -6.60
N ASP A 100 4.88 21.72 -7.70
CA ASP A 100 4.19 21.79 -8.97
C ASP A 100 3.23 20.59 -9.14
N ASN A 101 2.36 20.69 -10.16
CA ASN A 101 1.37 19.67 -10.49
C ASN A 101 1.99 18.27 -10.77
N THR A 102 3.28 18.21 -11.12
CA THR A 102 4.06 16.97 -11.27
C THR A 102 4.00 16.09 -10.01
N PHE A 103 3.92 16.69 -8.82
CA PHE A 103 3.73 15.94 -7.57
C PHE A 103 2.44 15.11 -7.60
N LEU A 104 1.31 15.72 -7.99
CA LEU A 104 0.00 15.06 -7.99
C LEU A 104 -0.03 13.91 -9.02
N ARG A 105 0.51 14.14 -10.21
CA ARG A 105 0.64 13.11 -11.25
C ARG A 105 1.47 11.93 -10.76
N ASN A 106 2.67 12.20 -10.25
CA ASN A 106 3.57 11.14 -9.85
C ASN A 106 2.99 10.35 -8.67
N SER A 107 2.43 11.03 -7.66
CA SER A 107 1.75 10.38 -6.53
C SER A 107 0.53 9.56 -6.96
N PHE A 108 -0.23 9.99 -7.98
CA PHE A 108 -1.32 9.19 -8.54
C PHE A 108 -0.81 7.86 -9.11
N PHE A 109 0.21 7.91 -9.97
CA PHE A 109 0.77 6.69 -10.58
C PHE A 109 1.48 5.80 -9.56
N ASP A 110 2.07 6.38 -8.52
CA ASP A 110 2.68 5.64 -7.41
C ASP A 110 1.65 4.82 -6.64
N VAL A 111 0.57 5.48 -6.18
CA VAL A 111 -0.55 4.81 -5.50
C VAL A 111 -1.18 3.75 -6.40
N LEU A 112 -1.37 4.06 -7.69
CA LEU A 112 -1.95 3.12 -8.66
C LEU A 112 -1.06 1.89 -8.84
N ALA A 113 0.24 2.08 -9.04
CA ALA A 113 1.21 1.00 -9.21
C ALA A 113 1.27 0.11 -7.95
N THR A 114 1.31 0.72 -6.76
CA THR A 114 1.24 -0.02 -5.50
C THR A 114 -0.05 -0.83 -5.39
N LEU A 115 -1.22 -0.26 -5.72
CA LEU A 115 -2.49 -0.99 -5.68
C LEU A 115 -2.54 -2.17 -6.67
N VAL A 116 -1.96 -2.00 -7.86
CA VAL A 116 -1.84 -3.09 -8.84
C VAL A 116 -0.98 -4.21 -8.28
N LEU A 117 0.19 -3.89 -7.71
CA LEU A 117 1.08 -4.89 -7.09
C LEU A 117 0.41 -5.59 -5.90
N ILE A 118 -0.30 -4.86 -5.05
CA ILE A 118 -1.08 -5.43 -3.94
C ILE A 118 -2.13 -6.40 -4.48
N SER A 119 -2.87 -5.99 -5.50
CA SER A 119 -3.91 -6.83 -6.11
C SER A 119 -3.33 -8.12 -6.67
N ILE A 120 -2.18 -8.04 -7.37
CA ILE A 120 -1.47 -9.22 -7.89
C ILE A 120 -1.03 -10.12 -6.75
N GLY A 121 -0.35 -9.58 -5.73
CA GLY A 121 0.16 -10.40 -4.63
C GLY A 121 -0.94 -11.03 -3.77
N ILE A 122 -2.13 -10.42 -3.68
CA ILE A 122 -3.28 -11.04 -2.99
C ILE A 122 -3.82 -12.25 -3.77
N THR A 123 -3.68 -12.31 -5.10
CA THR A 123 -4.12 -13.50 -5.86
C THR A 123 -3.33 -14.76 -5.55
N THR A 124 -2.12 -14.64 -5.01
CA THR A 124 -1.32 -15.81 -4.59
C THR A 124 -1.83 -16.39 -3.27
N VAL A 125 -2.66 -15.67 -2.51
CA VAL A 125 -3.18 -16.10 -1.20
C VAL A 125 -4.67 -15.78 -1.06
N ASN A 126 -5.53 -16.78 -1.27
CA ASN A 126 -6.99 -16.71 -1.02
C ASN A 126 -7.75 -15.50 -1.62
N GLY A 127 -7.13 -14.65 -2.45
CA GLY A 127 -7.78 -13.48 -3.05
C GLY A 127 -8.26 -12.43 -2.03
N TRP A 128 -9.23 -11.61 -2.45
CA TRP A 128 -9.83 -10.53 -1.64
C TRP A 128 -10.86 -11.01 -0.61
N HIS A 129 -10.87 -12.31 -0.31
CA HIS A 129 -11.77 -12.89 0.67
C HIS A 129 -11.32 -12.59 2.11
N PHE A 130 -12.27 -12.73 3.03
CA PHE A 130 -12.06 -12.57 4.47
C PHE A 130 -11.65 -13.89 5.11
#